data_AF-A0A7W0G0B9-F1
#
_entry.id   AF-A0A7W0G0B9-F1
#
_cell.length_a   1.000
_cell.length_b   1.000
_cell.length_c   1.000
_cell.angle_alpha   90.00
_cell.angle_beta   90.00
_cell.angle_gamma   90.00
#
_symmetry.space_group_name_H-M   'P 1'
#
loop_
_entity.id
_entity.type
_entity.pdbx_description
1 polymer ?
#
loop_
_entity_poly.entity_id
_entity_poly.type
_entity_poly.pdbx_seq_one_letter_code
_entity_poly.pdbx_strand_id
1 'polypeptide(L)'
;MGSLVGILFLVLLNGFFVASEFALVGVRRSRIETMAATGNRAARRLLGLLDDLNAYISATQLGITMASLALGWVGEPVVAHLLEEPLKGRVSETALHTISFTVAFTIITFLH
;
A
#
# COMPACT_ATOMS: atom_id res chain seq x y z
N MET A 1 -12.25 -12.60 -13.88
CA MET A 1 -10.77 -12.67 -13.99
C MET A 1 -10.08 -11.32 -13.83
N GLY A 2 -10.63 -10.21 -14.35
CA GLY A 2 -10.01 -8.87 -14.18
C GLY A 2 -9.87 -8.40 -12.71
N SER A 3 -10.80 -8.77 -11.83
CA SER A 3 -10.78 -8.38 -10.41
C SER A 3 -9.59 -8.98 -9.64
N LEU A 4 -9.26 -10.26 -9.85
CA LEU A 4 -8.11 -10.89 -9.18
C LEU A 4 -6.77 -10.30 -9.62
N VAL A 5 -6.61 -9.97 -10.90
CA VAL A 5 -5.38 -9.35 -11.42
C VAL A 5 -5.20 -7.95 -10.83
N GLY A 6 -6.28 -7.18 -10.71
CA GLY A 6 -6.27 -5.87 -10.04
C GLY A 6 -5.89 -5.97 -8.56
N ILE A 7 -6.44 -6.94 -7.83
CA ILE A 7 -6.11 -7.21 -6.42
C ILE A 7 -4.63 -7.56 -6.28
N LEU A 8 -4.11 -8.50 -7.09
CA LEU A 8 -2.71 -8.91 -7.04
C LEU A 8 -1.76 -7.74 -7.33
N PHE A 9 -2.09 -6.92 -8.34
CA PHE A 9 -1.32 -5.73 -8.67
C PHE A 9 -1.28 -4.74 -7.50
N LEU A 10 -2.42 -4.46 -6.88
CA LEU A 10 -2.51 -3.52 -5.76
C LEU A 10 -1.82 -4.03 -4.49
N VAL A 11 -1.79 -5.36 -4.26
CA VAL A 11 -1.01 -5.97 -3.16
C VAL A 11 0.49 -5.82 -3.41
N LEU A 12 0.95 -6.11 -4.63
CA LEU A 12 2.36 -5.92 -5.00
C LEU A 12 2.78 -4.46 -4.90
N LEU A 13 1.92 -3.55 -5.32
CA LEU A 13 2.15 -2.11 -5.23
C LEU A 13 2.29 -1.65 -3.77
N ASN A 14 1.41 -2.14 -2.89
CA ASN A 14 1.51 -1.92 -1.45
C ASN A 14 2.83 -2.43 -0.88
N GLY A 15 3.19 -3.69 -1.15
CA GLY A 15 4.46 -4.26 -0.70
C GLY A 15 5.69 -3.51 -1.23
N PHE A 16 5.62 -2.97 -2.45
CA PHE A 16 6.66 -2.10 -3.00
C PHE A 16 6.83 -0.80 -2.21
N PHE A 17 5.72 -0.15 -1.81
CA PHE A 17 5.78 1.06 -1.00
C PHE A 17 6.37 0.80 0.39
N VAL A 18 5.95 -0.30 1.05
CA VAL A 18 6.51 -0.74 2.33
C VAL A 18 8.01 -0.98 2.23
N ALA A 19 8.43 -1.78 1.25
CA ALA A 19 9.84 -2.09 1.06
C ALA A 19 10.66 -0.82 0.79
N SER A 20 10.11 0.14 0.05
CA SER A 20 10.74 1.42 -0.23
C SER A 20 10.88 2.28 1.04
N GLU A 21 9.83 2.37 1.85
CA GLU A 21 9.84 3.10 3.12
C GLU A 21 10.86 2.51 4.11
N PHE A 22 10.84 1.19 4.33
CA PHE A 22 11.81 0.51 5.19
C PHE A 22 13.24 0.63 4.67
N ALA A 23 13.45 0.57 3.35
CA ALA A 23 14.77 0.76 2.76
C ALA A 23 15.30 2.18 2.99
N LEU A 24 14.44 3.21 2.86
CA LEU A 24 14.83 4.60 3.11
C LEU A 24 15.11 4.86 4.60
N VAL A 25 14.26 4.36 5.50
CA VAL A 25 14.43 4.51 6.95
C VAL A 25 15.66 3.74 7.46
N GLY A 26 15.96 2.58 6.88
CA GLY A 26 17.11 1.75 7.26
C GLY A 26 18.47 2.24 6.74
N VAL A 27 18.48 3.16 5.77
CA VAL A 27 19.72 3.69 5.17
C VAL A 27 20.42 4.65 6.13
N ARG A 28 21.71 4.39 6.39
CA ARG A 28 22.56 5.31 7.15
C ARG A 28 23.13 6.37 6.22
N ARG A 29 22.75 7.64 6.44
CA ARG A 29 23.23 8.80 5.69
C ARG A 29 24.75 8.85 5.54
N SER A 30 25.50 8.63 6.62
CA SER A 30 26.98 8.64 6.61
C SER A 30 27.59 7.63 5.63
N ARG A 31 26.96 6.46 5.45
CA ARG A 31 27.41 5.44 4.49
C ARG A 31 27.19 5.90 3.05
N ILE A 32 26.06 6.57 2.79
CA ILE A 32 25.73 7.13 1.46
C ILE A 32 26.65 8.31 1.14
N GLU A 33 26.96 9.17 2.11
CA GLU A 33 27.94 10.25 1.97
C GLU A 33 29.32 9.71 1.57
N THR A 34 29.78 8.67 2.25
CA THR A 34 31.05 8.01 1.92
C THR A 34 31.03 7.45 0.49
N MET A 35 29.94 6.79 0.09
CA MET A 35 29.80 6.24 -1.27
C MET A 35 29.69 7.34 -2.35
N ALA A 36 29.07 8.48 -2.05
CA ALA A 36 28.98 9.59 -2.97
C ALA A 36 30.34 10.28 -3.17
N ALA A 37 31.13 10.36 -2.09
CA ALA A 37 32.50 10.86 -2.11
C ALA A 37 33.44 9.98 -2.96
N THR A 38 33.23 8.66 -3.00
CA THR A 38 33.99 7.73 -3.88
C THR A 38 33.54 7.76 -5.34
N GLY A 39 32.66 8.68 -5.73
CA GLY A 39 32.26 8.89 -7.13
C GLY A 39 30.98 8.17 -7.55
N ASN A 40 30.29 7.48 -6.65
CA ASN A 40 29.05 6.79 -6.99
C ASN A 40 27.91 7.78 -7.29
N ARG A 41 27.48 7.83 -8.56
CA ARG A 41 26.40 8.73 -9.02
C ARG A 41 25.05 8.41 -8.38
N ALA A 42 24.76 7.14 -8.09
CA ALA A 42 23.51 6.74 -7.44
C ALA A 42 23.49 7.20 -5.97
N ALA A 43 24.61 7.05 -5.25
CA ALA A 43 24.73 7.55 -3.88
C ALA A 43 24.57 9.07 -3.80
N ARG A 44 25.09 9.80 -4.80
CA ARG A 44 24.94 11.26 -4.90
C ARG A 44 23.49 11.71 -5.10
N ARG A 45 22.70 10.97 -5.88
CA ARG A 45 21.25 11.21 -6.01
C ARG A 45 20.50 10.87 -4.72
N LEU A 46 20.83 9.73 -4.12
CA LEU A 46 20.19 9.27 -2.88
C LEU A 46 20.43 10.25 -1.72
N LEU A 47 21.60 10.89 -1.67
CA LEU A 47 21.90 11.93 -0.69
C LEU A 47 20.91 13.10 -0.73
N GLY A 48 20.53 13.57 -1.92
CA GLY A 48 19.51 14.62 -2.07
C GLY A 48 18.10 14.14 -1.71
N LEU A 49 17.82 12.84 -1.84
CA LEU A 49 16.55 12.23 -1.38
C LEU A 49 16.51 12.13 0.15
N LEU A 50 17.64 11.88 0.79
CA LEU A 50 17.77 11.81 2.25
C LEU A 50 17.70 13.19 2.93
N ASP A 51 17.95 14.28 2.19
CA ASP A 51 17.78 15.65 2.71
C ASP A 51 16.30 15.99 2.97
N ASP A 52 15.39 15.44 2.17
CA ASP A 52 13.94 15.55 2.39
C ASP A 52 13.29 14.16 2.52
N LEU A 53 13.84 13.36 3.44
CA LEU A 53 13.33 12.03 3.76
C LEU A 53 11.85 12.09 4.18
N ASN A 54 11.45 13.15 4.87
CA ASN A 54 10.08 13.33 5.36
C ASN A 54 9.09 13.50 4.20
N ALA A 55 9.43 14.25 3.15
CA ALA A 55 8.56 14.35 1.97
C ALA A 55 8.43 13.00 1.24
N TYR A 56 9.51 12.22 1.15
CA TYR A 56 9.46 10.88 0.54
C TYR A 56 8.59 9.92 1.35
N ILE A 57 8.77 9.88 2.67
CA ILE A 57 7.95 9.06 3.58
C ILE A 57 6.48 9.45 3.49
N SER A 58 6.19 10.76 3.48
CA SER A 58 4.82 11.27 3.35
C SER A 58 4.18 10.87 2.02
N ALA A 59 4.94 10.92 0.92
CA ALA A 59 4.48 10.51 -0.40
C ALA A 59 4.21 8.99 -0.48
N THR A 60 5.07 8.16 0.11
CA THR A 60 4.83 6.70 0.20
C THR A 60 3.61 6.38 1.05
N GLN A 61 3.40 7.07 2.17
CA GLN A 61 2.24 6.86 3.03
C GLN A 61 0.92 7.26 2.36
N LEU A 62 0.93 8.34 1.58
CA LEU A 62 -0.21 8.72 0.73
C LEU A 62 -0.44 7.68 -0.37
N GLY A 63 0.63 7.16 -0.99
CA GLY A 63 0.57 6.08 -1.96
C GLY A 63 -0.05 4.80 -1.40
N ILE A 64 0.36 4.39 -0.20
CA ILE A 64 -0.22 3.26 0.56
C ILE A 64 -1.71 3.50 0.80
N THR A 65 -2.08 4.70 1.27
CA THR A 65 -3.48 5.05 1.52
C THR A 65 -4.33 4.94 0.25
N MET A 66 -3.87 5.51 -0.87
CA MET A 66 -4.58 5.43 -2.14
C MET A 66 -4.67 3.99 -2.66
N ALA A 67 -3.60 3.21 -2.53
CA ALA A 67 -3.59 1.81 -2.94
C ALA A 67 -4.58 0.99 -2.11
N SER A 68 -4.64 1.19 -0.79
CA SER A 68 -5.59 0.53 0.12
C SER A 68 -7.05 0.90 -0.19
N LEU A 69 -7.33 2.17 -0.51
CA LEU A 69 -8.67 2.59 -0.93
C LEU A 69 -9.10 1.94 -2.25
N ALA A 70 -8.19 1.91 -3.24
CA ALA A 70 -8.44 1.23 -4.52
C ALA A 70 -8.67 -0.29 -4.31
N LEU A 71 -7.93 -0.90 -3.40
CA LEU A 71 -8.07 -2.32 -3.06
C LEU A 71 -9.40 -2.61 -2.36
N GLY A 72 -9.85 -1.69 -1.50
CA GLY A 72 -11.20 -1.75 -0.91
C GLY A 72 -12.30 -1.69 -1.97
N TRP A 73 -12.19 -0.79 -2.94
CA TRP A 73 -13.15 -0.68 -4.05
C TRP A 73 -13.15 -1.92 -4.95
N VAL A 74 -11.97 -2.43 -5.33
CA VAL A 74 -11.87 -3.63 -6.17
C VAL A 74 -12.21 -4.91 -5.41
N GLY A 75 -11.94 -4.96 -4.09
CA GLY A 75 -12.18 -6.09 -3.21
C GLY A 75 -13.61 -6.20 -2.70
N GLU A 76 -14.33 -5.08 -2.60
CA GLU A 76 -15.74 -5.01 -2.21
C GLU A 76 -16.63 -6.05 -2.92
N PRO A 77 -16.67 -6.16 -4.26
CA PRO A 77 -17.55 -7.13 -4.93
C PRO A 77 -17.16 -8.59 -4.64
N VAL A 78 -15.88 -8.87 -4.37
CA VAL A 78 -15.39 -10.21 -4.01
C VAL A 78 -15.83 -10.58 -2.59
N VAL A 79 -15.71 -9.65 -1.64
CA VAL A 79 -16.15 -9.84 -0.26
C VAL A 79 -17.67 -9.85 -0.15
N ALA A 80 -18.38 -9.03 -0.92
CA ALA A 80 -19.85 -9.03 -0.99
C ALA A 80 -20.39 -10.39 -1.46
N HIS A 81 -19.82 -10.99 -2.51
CA HIS A 81 -20.19 -12.34 -2.95
C HIS A 81 -19.93 -13.42 -1.88
N LEU A 82 -18.87 -13.27 -1.07
CA LEU A 82 -18.58 -14.18 0.04
C LEU A 82 -19.56 -14.00 1.23
N LEU A 83 -20.05 -12.78 1.42
CA LEU A 83 -20.94 -12.40 2.52
C LEU A 83 -22.44 -12.50 2.19
N GLU A 84 -22.82 -12.56 0.91
CA GLU A 84 -24.20 -12.70 0.46
C GLU A 84 -24.91 -13.94 1.02
N GLU A 85 -24.25 -15.09 1.00
CA GLU A 85 -24.82 -16.36 1.49
C GLU A 85 -25.11 -16.36 3.00
N PRO A 86 -24.18 -15.94 3.89
CA PRO A 86 -24.47 -15.88 5.33
C PRO A 86 -25.39 -14.73 5.78
N LEU A 87 -25.49 -13.63 5.01
CA LEU A 87 -26.26 -12.43 5.39
C LEU A 87 -27.59 -12.24 4.64
N LYS A 88 -27.92 -13.15 3.71
CA LYS A 88 -29.15 -13.15 2.92
C LYS A 88 -30.39 -12.94 3.81
N GLY A 89 -31.10 -11.83 3.59
CA GLY A 89 -32.36 -11.49 4.28
C GLY A 89 -32.23 -10.96 5.71
N ARG A 90 -31.02 -10.74 6.24
CA ARG A 90 -30.80 -10.25 7.62
C ARG A 90 -30.40 -8.77 7.71
N VAL A 91 -29.96 -8.17 6.61
CA VAL A 91 -29.45 -6.78 6.54
C VAL A 91 -29.85 -6.13 5.22
N SER A 92 -29.95 -4.79 5.21
CA SER A 92 -30.18 -4.04 3.97
C SER A 92 -28.97 -4.11 3.05
N GLU A 93 -29.22 -3.96 1.75
CA GLU A 93 -28.21 -3.99 0.69
C GLU A 93 -27.09 -2.95 0.94
N THR A 94 -27.46 -1.76 1.43
CA THR A 94 -26.51 -0.70 1.83
C THR A 94 -25.62 -1.12 3.01
N ALA A 95 -26.17 -1.81 4.00
CA ALA A 95 -25.40 -2.30 5.14
C ALA A 95 -24.44 -3.42 4.71
N LEU A 96 -24.87 -4.30 3.78
CA LEU A 96 -24.06 -5.39 3.25
C LEU A 96 -22.84 -4.85 2.47
N HIS A 97 -23.04 -3.83 1.64
CA HIS A 97 -21.94 -3.11 0.96
C HIS A 97 -20.96 -2.47 1.94
N THR A 98 -21.48 -1.73 2.94
CA THR A 98 -20.63 -1.04 3.93
C THR A 98 -19.79 -2.03 4.75
N ILE A 99 -20.39 -3.14 5.18
CA ILE A 99 -19.70 -4.20 5.94
C ILE A 99 -18.64 -4.88 5.07
N SER A 100 -18.99 -5.22 3.83
CA SER A 100 -18.07 -5.87 2.89
C SER A 100 -16.85 -4.99 2.60
N PHE A 101 -17.06 -3.70 2.35
CA PHE A 101 -15.98 -2.73 2.18
C PHE A 101 -15.11 -2.63 3.44
N THR A 102 -15.71 -2.50 4.63
CA THR A 102 -14.99 -2.37 5.90
C THR A 102 -14.14 -3.62 6.19
N VAL A 103 -14.69 -4.81 5.97
CA VAL A 103 -14.00 -6.09 6.18
C VAL A 103 -12.89 -6.28 5.14
N ALA A 104 -13.17 -6.03 3.86
CA ALA A 104 -12.15 -6.08 2.81
C ALA A 104 -11.00 -5.13 3.15
N PHE A 105 -11.31 -3.87 3.41
CA PHE A 105 -10.33 -2.84 3.75
C PHE A 105 -9.52 -3.21 5.00
N THR A 106 -10.16 -3.74 6.04
CA THR A 106 -9.49 -4.19 7.26
C THR A 106 -8.56 -5.37 7.00
N ILE A 107 -9.02 -6.42 6.32
CA ILE A 107 -8.20 -7.59 5.98
C ILE A 107 -6.99 -7.17 5.15
N ILE A 108 -7.19 -6.31 4.15
CA ILE A 108 -6.12 -5.78 3.30
C ILE A 108 -5.15 -4.92 4.10
N THR A 109 -5.65 -4.10 5.01
CA THR A 109 -4.83 -3.27 5.92
C THR A 109 -4.01 -4.15 6.89
N PHE A 110 -4.53 -5.28 7.34
CA PHE A 110 -3.82 -6.20 8.24
C PHE A 110 -2.84 -7.15 7.53
N LEU A 111 -3.05 -7.43 6.24
CA LEU A 111 -2.14 -8.22 5.41
C LEU A 111 -0.95 -7.41 4.88
N HIS A 112 -0.98 -6.09 5.05
CA HIS A 112 0.07 -5.15 4.69
C HIS A 112 1.09 -4.99 5.83
#